data_AF-A0AAV0R6U0-F1
#
_entry.id   AF-A0AAV0R6U0-F1
#
_cell.length_a   1.000
_cell.length_b   1.000
_cell.length_c   1.000
_cell.angle_alpha   90.00
_cell.angle_beta   90.00
_cell.angle_gamma   90.00
#
_symmetry.space_group_name_H-M   'P 1'
#
loop_
_entity.id
_entity.type
_entity.pdbx_description
1 polymer ?
#
loop_
_entity_poly.entity_id
_entity_poly.type
_entity_poly.pdbx_seq_one_letter_code
_entity_poly.pdbx_strand_id
1 'polypeptide(L)'
;MEKPLNLGKAARGRSNVVEVWNGENELVANRLHQLHSQNLTDKEITSAMQNLGLERAHYYGWPNTYTFTKAMAEMVMVESKGDLPLVIIRPTMVTSTLKDPFPGWLEGVRTVDGVLVSYAKGRLKCLAHKPEVVLNLIPADIVVNAIIGAMGMEFAEQHLDLIYHLSSSMKNPIKVSDIHDFMFTFFTKHPWRDRHGKEVQVAKLTNFSSMACFHVYMAIRFQLPLKV
;
A
#
# COMPACT_ATOMS: atom_id res chain seq x y z
N MET A 1 -17.05 -2.32 -3.47
CA MET A 1 -16.27 -2.47 -4.71
C MET A 1 -15.87 -1.09 -5.18
N GLU A 2 -14.62 -0.93 -5.58
CA GLU A 2 -14.13 0.26 -6.27
C GLU A 2 -15.03 0.55 -7.48
N LYS A 3 -15.54 1.77 -7.61
CA LYS A 3 -16.25 2.16 -8.83
C LYS A 3 -15.16 2.34 -9.88
N PRO A 4 -15.14 1.57 -10.97
CA PRO A 4 -14.22 1.86 -12.06
C PRO A 4 -14.46 3.31 -12.49
N LEU A 5 -13.39 4.07 -12.76
CA LEU A 5 -13.53 5.07 -13.82
C LEU A 5 -13.96 4.24 -15.04
N ASN A 6 -15.10 4.56 -15.64
CA ASN A 6 -15.58 3.82 -16.80
C ASN A 6 -14.44 3.80 -17.82
N LEU A 7 -14.03 2.61 -18.26
CA LEU A 7 -12.99 2.47 -19.27
C LEU A 7 -13.40 3.34 -20.49
N GLY A 8 -12.58 4.33 -20.82
CA GLY A 8 -12.86 5.33 -21.88
C GLY A 8 -13.82 6.47 -21.53
N LYS A 9 -14.31 6.59 -20.28
CA LYS A 9 -15.13 7.71 -19.81
C LYS A 9 -14.74 8.11 -18.38
N ALA A 10 -14.10 9.27 -18.24
CA ALA A 10 -13.95 9.91 -16.94
C ALA A 10 -15.33 10.08 -16.25
N ALA A 11 -15.34 10.07 -14.91
CA ALA A 11 -16.52 9.96 -14.04
C ALA A 11 -17.66 10.99 -14.24
N ARG A 12 -17.59 11.91 -15.22
CA ARG A 12 -18.64 12.89 -15.54
C ARG A 12 -18.79 13.18 -17.05
N GLY A 13 -18.65 12.17 -17.91
CA GLY A 13 -19.24 12.20 -19.25
C GLY A 13 -18.61 13.17 -20.27
N ARG A 14 -17.41 13.66 -20.04
CA ARG A 14 -16.62 14.38 -21.04
C ARG A 14 -15.16 13.96 -20.89
N SER A 15 -14.52 13.70 -22.04
CA SER A 15 -13.09 13.46 -22.24
C SER A 15 -12.56 12.02 -22.16
N ASN A 16 -11.77 11.71 -23.18
CA ASN A 16 -10.88 10.55 -23.36
C ASN A 16 -9.85 10.50 -22.20
N VAL A 17 -9.37 9.32 -21.76
CA VAL A 17 -8.39 9.24 -20.66
C VAL A 17 -7.09 9.98 -20.96
N VAL A 18 -6.69 10.04 -22.23
CA VAL A 18 -5.52 10.76 -22.72
C VAL A 18 -5.71 12.27 -22.55
N GLU A 19 -6.91 12.80 -22.76
CA GLU A 19 -7.22 14.20 -22.49
C GLU A 19 -7.15 14.51 -20.99
N VAL A 20 -7.64 13.60 -20.15
CA VAL A 20 -7.51 13.75 -18.68
C VAL A 20 -6.04 13.73 -18.27
N TRP A 21 -5.25 12.78 -18.77
CA TRP A 21 -3.81 12.70 -18.52
C TRP A 21 -3.08 13.99 -18.92
N ASN A 22 -3.35 14.48 -20.13
CA ASN A 22 -2.74 15.71 -20.64
C ASN A 22 -3.15 16.92 -19.78
N GLY A 23 -4.44 17.04 -19.42
CA GLY A 23 -4.93 18.11 -18.57
C GLY A 23 -4.34 18.08 -17.16
N GLU A 24 -4.16 16.91 -16.55
CA GLU A 24 -3.49 16.79 -15.25
C GLU A 24 -2.01 17.17 -15.33
N ASN A 25 -1.30 16.76 -16.39
CA ASN A 25 0.10 17.14 -16.58
C ASN A 25 0.28 18.64 -16.79
N GLU A 26 -0.60 19.26 -17.58
CA GLU A 26 -0.60 20.71 -17.78
C GLU A 26 -0.89 21.44 -16.45
N LEU A 27 -1.87 20.96 -15.69
CA LEU A 27 -2.20 21.50 -14.37
C LEU A 27 -0.99 21.43 -13.43
N VAL A 28 -0.31 20.29 -13.39
CA VAL A 28 0.89 20.06 -12.55
C VAL A 28 2.02 21.00 -12.97
N ALA A 29 2.28 21.12 -14.29
CA ALA A 29 3.32 21.99 -14.81
C ALA A 29 3.05 23.47 -14.51
N ASN A 30 1.82 23.93 -14.75
CA ASN A 30 1.39 25.29 -14.46
C ASN A 30 1.49 25.62 -12.98
N ARG A 31 1.07 24.69 -12.10
CA ARG A 31 1.17 24.88 -10.66
C ARG A 31 2.62 24.95 -10.20
N LEU A 32 3.48 24.07 -10.71
CA LEU A 32 4.90 24.06 -10.35
C LEU A 32 5.59 25.36 -10.78
N HIS A 33 5.32 25.82 -12.00
CA HIS A 33 5.81 27.10 -12.51
C HIS A 33 5.35 28.28 -11.64
N GLN A 34 4.07 28.31 -11.26
CA GLN A 34 3.52 29.32 -10.36
C GLN A 34 4.23 29.30 -8.99
N LEU A 35 4.42 28.13 -8.38
CA LEU A 35 5.07 28.01 -7.07
C LEU A 35 6.54 28.45 -7.12
N HIS A 36 7.26 28.11 -8.19
CA HIS A 36 8.65 28.55 -8.38
C HIS A 36 8.76 30.08 -8.54
N SER A 37 7.76 30.73 -9.15
CA SER A 37 7.73 32.20 -9.28
C SER A 37 7.51 32.95 -7.96
N GLN A 38 7.14 32.25 -6.88
CA GLN A 38 6.77 32.85 -5.59
C GLN A 38 7.93 32.90 -4.58
N ASN A 39 9.17 32.58 -4.99
CA ASN A 39 10.34 32.53 -4.09
C ASN A 39 10.14 31.63 -2.85
N LEU A 40 9.33 30.58 -2.97
CA LEU A 40 9.10 29.59 -1.91
C LEU A 40 10.31 28.66 -1.74
N THR A 41 10.46 28.08 -0.56
CA THR A 41 11.45 27.03 -0.32
C THR A 41 11.04 25.70 -0.99
N ASP A 42 12.01 24.85 -1.31
CA ASP A 42 11.75 23.52 -1.88
C ASP A 42 10.80 22.67 -1.02
N LYS A 43 10.86 22.85 0.30
CA LYS A 43 9.98 22.16 1.25
C LYS A 43 8.53 22.64 1.13
N GLU A 44 8.32 23.94 0.97
CA GLU A 44 6.99 24.52 0.78
C GLU A 44 6.41 24.13 -0.57
N ILE A 45 7.23 24.16 -1.64
CA ILE A 45 6.85 23.69 -2.97
C ILE A 45 6.44 22.22 -2.90
N THR A 46 7.27 21.37 -2.28
CA THR A 46 6.98 19.93 -2.11
C THR A 46 5.65 19.71 -1.39
N SER A 47 5.42 20.41 -0.27
CA SER A 47 4.17 20.31 0.50
C SER A 47 2.95 20.75 -0.33
N ALA A 48 3.07 21.86 -1.05
CA ALA A 48 2.01 22.36 -1.93
C ALA A 48 1.68 21.37 -3.06
N MET A 49 2.69 20.74 -3.66
CA MET A 49 2.50 19.73 -4.71
C MET A 49 1.92 18.42 -4.16
N GLN A 50 2.30 18.00 -2.95
CA GLN A 50 1.68 16.85 -2.28
C GLN A 50 0.19 17.09 -2.01
N ASN A 51 -0.16 18.27 -1.51
CA ASN A 51 -1.54 18.66 -1.27
C ASN A 51 -2.35 18.70 -2.56
N LEU A 52 -1.79 19.29 -3.63
CA LEU A 52 -2.42 19.28 -4.94
C LEU A 52 -2.69 17.86 -5.40
N GLY A 53 -1.69 16.97 -5.36
CA GLY A 53 -1.86 15.58 -5.75
C GLY A 53 -3.00 14.89 -5.00
N LEU A 54 -3.08 15.09 -3.68
CA LEU A 54 -4.15 14.53 -2.86
C LEU A 54 -5.52 15.09 -3.24
N GLU A 55 -5.61 16.40 -3.47
CA GLU A 55 -6.82 17.07 -3.96
C GLU A 55 -7.27 16.48 -5.31
N ARG A 56 -6.34 16.29 -6.25
CA ARG A 56 -6.64 15.66 -7.55
C ARG A 56 -7.15 14.23 -7.37
N ALA A 57 -6.49 13.42 -6.55
CA ALA A 57 -6.94 12.06 -6.26
C ALA A 57 -8.38 12.06 -5.72
N HIS A 58 -8.67 12.90 -4.72
CA HIS A 58 -10.00 13.01 -4.12
C HIS A 58 -11.05 13.51 -5.11
N TYR A 59 -10.69 14.48 -5.96
CA TYR A 59 -11.55 14.99 -7.03
C TYR A 59 -12.03 13.87 -7.97
N TYR A 60 -11.16 12.91 -8.29
CA TYR A 60 -11.49 11.74 -9.10
C TYR A 60 -12.01 10.54 -8.29
N GLY A 61 -12.23 10.69 -6.98
CA GLY A 61 -12.80 9.65 -6.12
C GLY A 61 -11.81 8.61 -5.59
N TRP A 62 -10.51 8.87 -5.70
CA TRP A 62 -9.45 8.00 -5.22
C TRP A 62 -8.95 8.43 -3.84
N PRO A 63 -8.66 7.50 -2.92
CA PRO A 63 -8.30 7.84 -1.55
C PRO A 63 -6.92 8.52 -1.42
N ASN A 64 -6.03 8.28 -2.37
CA ASN A 64 -4.67 8.82 -2.39
C ASN A 64 -4.10 8.87 -3.81
N THR A 65 -2.98 9.58 -3.95
CA THR A 65 -2.26 9.76 -5.23
C THR A 65 -1.76 8.47 -5.84
N TYR A 66 -1.33 7.50 -5.02
CA TYR A 66 -0.86 6.19 -5.51
C TYR A 66 -1.97 5.42 -6.25
N THR A 67 -3.12 5.25 -5.61
CA THR A 67 -4.27 4.54 -6.21
C THR A 67 -4.81 5.28 -7.43
N PHE A 68 -4.85 6.62 -7.36
CA PHE A 68 -5.24 7.47 -8.49
C PHE A 68 -4.31 7.28 -9.71
N THR A 69 -3.00 7.40 -9.51
CA THR A 69 -2.03 7.28 -10.60
C THR A 69 -1.98 5.87 -11.18
N LYS A 70 -2.14 4.82 -10.36
CA LYS A 70 -2.23 3.43 -10.85
C LYS A 70 -3.48 3.21 -11.69
N ALA A 71 -4.63 3.71 -11.26
CA ALA A 71 -5.86 3.61 -12.03
C ALA A 71 -5.75 4.34 -13.38
N MET A 72 -5.19 5.55 -13.38
CA MET A 72 -4.95 6.31 -14.61
C MET A 72 -4.01 5.57 -15.56
N ALA A 73 -2.93 4.98 -15.05
CA ALA A 73 -2.01 4.17 -15.85
C ALA A 73 -2.71 2.97 -16.49
N GLU A 74 -3.54 2.23 -15.74
CA GLU A 74 -4.31 1.12 -16.30
C GLU A 74 -5.21 1.56 -17.46
N MET A 75 -5.88 2.70 -17.35
CA MET A 75 -6.75 3.23 -18.41
C MET A 75 -5.97 3.67 -19.64
N VAL A 76 -4.87 4.40 -19.45
CA VAL A 76 -3.98 4.80 -20.55
C VAL A 76 -3.44 3.57 -21.27
N MET A 77 -3.03 2.52 -20.54
CA MET A 77 -2.53 1.28 -21.13
C MET A 77 -3.61 0.58 -21.96
N VAL A 78 -4.85 0.47 -21.45
CA VAL A 78 -5.94 -0.16 -22.21
C VAL A 78 -6.29 0.64 -23.48
N GLU A 79 -6.25 1.97 -23.41
CA GLU A 79 -6.59 2.82 -24.55
C GLU A 79 -5.47 2.90 -25.60
N SER A 80 -4.20 2.80 -25.17
CA SER A 80 -3.02 2.95 -26.04
C SER A 80 -2.38 1.64 -26.48
N LYS A 81 -2.84 0.47 -26.02
CA LYS A 81 -2.20 -0.83 -26.32
C LYS A 81 -2.15 -1.20 -27.81
N GLY A 82 -3.09 -0.72 -28.63
CA GLY A 82 -3.27 -1.20 -30.00
C GLY A 82 -3.41 -2.73 -30.05
N ASP A 83 -2.56 -3.37 -30.86
CA ASP A 83 -2.51 -4.83 -31.03
C ASP A 83 -1.59 -5.53 -30.01
N LEU A 84 -0.98 -4.79 -29.08
CA LEU A 84 -0.15 -5.38 -28.04
C LEU A 84 -1.02 -6.23 -27.08
N PRO A 85 -0.63 -7.50 -26.81
CA PRO A 85 -1.26 -8.29 -25.76
C PRO A 85 -1.08 -7.61 -24.40
N LEU A 86 -2.16 -7.50 -23.62
CA LEU A 86 -2.17 -6.75 -22.37
C LEU A 86 -2.89 -7.55 -21.29
N VAL A 87 -2.24 -7.68 -20.14
CA VAL A 87 -2.86 -8.19 -18.93
C VAL A 87 -2.55 -7.28 -17.75
N ILE A 88 -3.54 -7.03 -16.91
CA ILE A 88 -3.42 -6.18 -15.73
C ILE A 88 -3.53 -7.05 -14.47
N ILE A 89 -2.46 -7.07 -13.68
CA ILE A 89 -2.42 -7.79 -12.40
C ILE A 89 -2.59 -6.79 -11.26
N ARG A 90 -3.60 -7.00 -10.42
CA ARG A 90 -3.92 -6.17 -9.25
C ARG A 90 -3.65 -6.98 -7.96
N PRO A 91 -2.40 -7.03 -7.47
CA PRO A 91 -2.11 -7.66 -6.20
C PRO A 91 -2.56 -6.80 -5.03
N THR A 92 -2.90 -7.45 -3.92
CA THR A 92 -3.03 -6.78 -2.61
C THR A 92 -1.65 -6.48 -2.02
N MET A 93 -1.55 -6.16 -0.73
CA MET A 93 -0.25 -5.88 -0.11
C MET A 93 0.66 -7.10 -0.20
N VAL A 94 1.70 -6.97 -1.02
CA VAL A 94 2.69 -8.03 -1.21
C VAL A 94 3.58 -8.12 0.04
N THR A 95 3.76 -9.33 0.55
CA THR A 95 4.63 -9.62 1.69
C THR A 95 5.68 -10.67 1.29
N SER A 96 6.40 -11.21 2.28
CA SER A 96 7.46 -12.19 2.07
C SER A 96 6.98 -13.42 1.30
N THR A 97 7.95 -14.10 0.71
CA THR A 97 7.70 -15.32 -0.06
C THR A 97 7.23 -16.44 0.84
N LEU A 98 6.27 -17.23 0.34
CA LEU A 98 5.81 -18.43 1.02
C LEU A 98 6.82 -19.57 0.86
N LYS A 99 7.37 -19.72 -0.36
CA LYS A 99 8.21 -20.85 -0.74
C LYS A 99 9.46 -20.43 -1.52
N ASP A 100 9.33 -19.72 -2.64
CA ASP A 100 10.45 -19.46 -3.56
C ASP A 100 10.92 -18.00 -3.46
N PRO A 101 12.23 -17.69 -3.42
CA PRO A 101 13.37 -18.60 -3.49
C PRO A 101 13.62 -19.40 -2.20
N PHE A 102 13.12 -18.90 -1.06
CA PHE A 102 13.00 -19.61 0.21
C PHE A 102 11.94 -18.91 1.07
N PRO A 103 11.35 -19.56 2.10
CA PRO A 103 10.34 -18.95 2.94
C PRO A 103 10.83 -17.70 3.68
N GLY A 104 10.05 -16.62 3.66
CA GLY A 104 10.37 -15.39 4.37
C GLY A 104 11.35 -14.46 3.64
N TRP A 105 11.72 -14.75 2.39
CA TRP A 105 12.54 -13.84 1.60
C TRP A 105 11.79 -12.52 1.33
N LEU A 106 12.52 -11.41 1.44
CA LEU A 106 12.02 -10.05 1.30
C LEU A 106 13.08 -9.18 0.61
N GLU A 107 12.65 -8.39 -0.36
CA GLU A 107 13.48 -7.32 -0.93
C GLU A 107 13.25 -6.00 -0.16
N GLY A 108 13.97 -5.89 0.95
CA GLY A 108 13.85 -4.77 1.86
C GLY A 108 12.62 -4.86 2.77
N VAL A 109 12.51 -3.90 3.69
CA VAL A 109 11.45 -3.86 4.71
C VAL A 109 10.43 -2.80 4.31
N ARG A 110 9.19 -3.20 4.03
CA ARG A 110 8.12 -2.28 3.61
C ARG A 110 6.87 -2.48 4.46
N THR A 111 6.09 -1.41 4.63
CA THR A 111 4.74 -1.43 5.24
C THR A 111 4.59 -2.41 6.43
N VAL A 112 4.03 -3.61 6.21
CA VAL A 112 3.77 -4.61 7.26
C VAL A 112 5.06 -5.23 7.82
N ASP A 113 6.09 -5.39 6.99
CA ASP A 113 7.38 -5.93 7.41
C ASP A 113 8.05 -4.97 8.39
N GLY A 114 7.87 -3.65 8.21
CA GLY A 114 8.37 -2.63 9.13
C GLY A 114 7.74 -2.74 10.51
N VAL A 115 6.43 -3.01 10.56
CA VAL A 115 5.70 -3.27 11.80
C VAL A 115 6.25 -4.53 12.48
N LEU A 116 6.43 -5.61 11.71
CA LEU A 116 6.95 -6.88 12.19
C LEU A 116 8.37 -6.75 12.76
N VAL A 117 9.28 -6.09 12.04
CA VAL A 117 10.67 -5.87 12.47
C VAL A 117 10.73 -4.96 13.70
N SER A 118 9.89 -3.92 13.77
CA SER A 118 9.82 -3.04 14.94
C SER A 118 9.32 -3.78 16.18
N TYR A 119 8.35 -4.67 16.00
CA TYR A 119 7.84 -5.56 17.05
C TYR A 119 8.90 -6.55 17.52
N ALA A 120 9.54 -7.26 16.59
CA ALA A 120 10.60 -8.23 16.87
C ALA A 120 11.74 -7.62 17.69
N LYS A 121 12.13 -6.38 17.37
CA LYS A 121 13.15 -5.61 18.10
C LYS A 121 12.65 -5.02 19.42
N GLY A 122 11.42 -5.32 19.83
CA GLY A 122 10.81 -4.86 21.07
C GLY A 122 10.49 -3.36 21.11
N ARG A 123 10.55 -2.67 19.96
CA ARG A 123 10.34 -1.21 19.84
C ARG A 123 8.86 -0.86 19.67
N LEU A 124 8.09 -1.74 19.07
CA LEU A 124 6.64 -1.57 18.93
C LEU A 124 5.92 -2.11 20.16
N LYS A 125 5.22 -1.23 20.89
CA LYS A 125 4.46 -1.60 22.10
C LYS A 125 2.94 -1.60 21.90
N CYS A 126 2.46 -0.94 20.86
CA CYS A 126 1.03 -0.81 20.61
C CYS A 126 0.74 -0.54 19.12
N LEU A 127 -0.47 -0.89 18.67
CA LEU A 127 -0.97 -0.58 17.33
C LEU A 127 -2.39 -0.05 17.42
N ALA A 128 -2.64 1.12 16.83
CA ALA A 128 -3.97 1.73 16.78
C ALA A 128 -4.75 1.19 15.58
N HIS A 129 -5.29 -0.03 15.71
CA HIS A 129 -6.11 -0.66 14.69
C HIS A 129 -7.30 -1.38 15.32
N LYS A 130 -8.38 -1.46 14.56
CA LYS A 130 -9.54 -2.28 14.90
C LYS A 130 -9.19 -3.77 14.74
N PRO A 131 -9.32 -4.60 15.79
CA PRO A 131 -8.91 -6.02 15.76
C PRO A 131 -9.56 -6.87 14.66
N GLU A 132 -10.76 -6.49 14.23
CA GLU A 132 -11.59 -7.16 13.24
C GLU A 132 -11.25 -6.80 11.79
N VAL A 133 -10.39 -5.81 11.57
CA VAL A 133 -9.97 -5.40 10.22
C VAL A 133 -9.20 -6.55 9.56
N VAL A 134 -9.64 -6.92 8.36
CA VAL A 134 -8.97 -7.91 7.52
C VAL A 134 -7.81 -7.25 6.78
N LEU A 135 -6.62 -7.83 6.94
CA LEU A 135 -5.41 -7.40 6.28
C LEU A 135 -5.20 -8.23 5.01
N ASN A 136 -5.33 -7.57 3.86
CA ASN A 136 -5.17 -8.19 2.55
C ASN A 136 -3.68 -8.36 2.21
N LEU A 137 -3.09 -9.48 2.61
CA LEU A 137 -1.71 -9.86 2.32
C LEU A 137 -1.64 -10.94 1.24
N ILE A 138 -0.65 -10.85 0.34
CA ILE A 138 -0.37 -11.88 -0.66
C ILE A 138 1.15 -12.14 -0.72
N PRO A 139 1.61 -13.41 -0.67
CA PRO A 139 3.04 -13.73 -0.80
C PRO A 139 3.61 -13.32 -2.16
N ALA A 140 4.85 -12.81 -2.17
CA ALA A 140 5.51 -12.33 -3.38
C ALA A 140 5.66 -13.40 -4.48
N ASP A 141 6.01 -14.62 -4.11
CA ASP A 141 6.18 -15.75 -5.03
C ASP A 141 4.86 -16.16 -5.70
N ILE A 142 3.74 -16.07 -4.97
CA ILE A 142 2.41 -16.29 -5.56
C ILE A 142 2.10 -15.22 -6.61
N VAL A 143 2.44 -13.95 -6.33
CA VAL A 143 2.24 -12.86 -7.30
C VAL A 143 3.08 -13.07 -8.55
N VAL A 144 4.36 -13.44 -8.40
CA VAL A 144 5.25 -13.71 -9.53
C VAL A 144 4.73 -14.89 -10.37
N ASN A 145 4.34 -15.99 -9.73
CA ASN A 145 3.79 -17.15 -10.44
C ASN A 145 2.51 -16.80 -11.20
N ALA A 146 1.64 -15.96 -10.61
CA ALA A 146 0.43 -15.49 -11.26
C ALA A 146 0.73 -14.58 -12.47
N ILE A 147 1.73 -13.70 -12.37
CA ILE A 147 2.18 -12.87 -13.51
C ILE A 147 2.66 -13.76 -14.66
N ILE A 148 3.55 -14.71 -14.39
CA ILE A 148 4.08 -15.62 -15.41
C ILE A 148 2.97 -16.43 -16.06
N GLY A 149 2.05 -16.99 -15.25
CA GLY A 149 0.89 -17.73 -15.75
C GLY A 149 0.00 -16.87 -16.63
N ALA A 150 -0.35 -15.67 -16.17
CA ALA A 150 -1.21 -14.75 -16.92
C ALA A 150 -0.58 -14.32 -18.25
N MET A 151 0.73 -14.07 -18.28
CA MET A 151 1.46 -13.78 -19.52
C MET A 151 1.41 -14.95 -20.50
N GLY A 152 1.59 -16.19 -20.02
CA GLY A 152 1.52 -17.37 -20.86
C GLY A 152 0.13 -17.60 -21.47
N MET A 153 -0.92 -17.37 -20.68
CA MET A 153 -2.32 -17.50 -21.14
C MET A 153 -2.66 -16.46 -22.20
N GLU A 154 -2.26 -15.21 -21.98
CA GLU A 154 -2.48 -14.12 -22.93
C GLU A 154 -1.73 -14.35 -24.24
N PHE A 155 -0.49 -14.85 -24.20
CA PHE A 155 0.27 -15.21 -25.39
C PHE A 155 -0.35 -16.38 -26.17
N ALA A 156 -0.96 -17.34 -25.48
CA ALA A 156 -1.63 -18.47 -26.11
C ALA A 156 -3.01 -18.12 -26.70
N GLU A 157 -3.38 -16.83 -26.75
CA GLU A 157 -4.70 -16.32 -27.13
C GLU A 157 -5.84 -16.95 -26.32
N GLN A 158 -5.53 -17.46 -25.12
CA GLN A 158 -6.51 -18.00 -24.18
C GLN A 158 -7.03 -16.84 -23.33
N HIS A 159 -7.66 -15.87 -23.99
CA HIS A 159 -8.15 -14.60 -23.43
C HIS A 159 -9.29 -14.82 -22.42
N LEU A 160 -8.95 -15.26 -21.20
CA LEU A 160 -9.91 -15.50 -20.13
C LEU A 160 -10.37 -14.19 -19.48
N ASP A 161 -9.43 -13.37 -19.00
CA ASP A 161 -9.71 -12.08 -18.36
C ASP A 161 -8.58 -11.06 -18.62
N LEU A 162 -8.93 -9.79 -18.85
CA LEU A 162 -7.97 -8.69 -18.98
C LEU A 162 -7.35 -8.29 -17.61
N ILE A 163 -8.09 -8.47 -16.51
CA ILE A 163 -7.73 -8.00 -15.18
C ILE A 163 -7.81 -9.15 -14.18
N TYR A 164 -6.70 -9.43 -13.49
CA TYR A 164 -6.64 -10.44 -12.43
C TYR A 164 -6.39 -9.80 -11.06
N HIS A 165 -7.33 -9.98 -10.12
CA HIS A 165 -7.16 -9.58 -8.72
C HIS A 165 -6.48 -10.68 -7.91
N LEU A 166 -5.29 -10.41 -7.36
CA LEU A 166 -4.56 -11.36 -6.52
C LEU A 166 -4.73 -10.98 -5.05
N SER A 167 -5.64 -11.67 -4.36
CA SER A 167 -5.93 -11.51 -2.94
C SER A 167 -6.12 -12.86 -2.26
N SER A 168 -5.68 -12.96 -1.00
CA SER A 168 -5.96 -14.09 -0.13
C SER A 168 -7.27 -13.96 0.64
N SER A 169 -7.75 -12.73 0.88
CA SER A 169 -8.71 -12.47 1.97
C SER A 169 -10.13 -12.96 1.73
N MET A 170 -10.52 -13.22 0.48
CA MET A 170 -11.82 -13.82 0.18
C MET A 170 -11.88 -15.31 0.56
N LYS A 171 -10.74 -16.01 0.55
CA LYS A 171 -10.66 -17.45 0.86
C LYS A 171 -10.05 -17.72 2.23
N ASN A 172 -9.08 -16.91 2.63
CA ASN A 172 -8.34 -17.04 3.88
C ASN A 172 -8.08 -15.65 4.48
N PRO A 173 -9.10 -15.01 5.08
CA PRO A 173 -8.96 -13.69 5.68
C PRO A 173 -8.07 -13.75 6.92
N ILE A 174 -7.05 -12.88 6.97
CA ILE A 174 -6.21 -12.68 8.14
C ILE A 174 -6.62 -11.37 8.79
N LYS A 175 -7.03 -11.40 10.07
CA LYS A 175 -7.38 -10.20 10.83
C LYS A 175 -6.14 -9.60 11.49
N VAL A 176 -6.22 -8.32 11.84
CA VAL A 176 -5.17 -7.66 12.64
C VAL A 176 -4.95 -8.37 13.98
N SER A 177 -6.01 -8.87 14.62
CA SER A 177 -5.90 -9.69 15.83
C SER A 177 -5.08 -10.98 15.60
N ASP A 178 -5.31 -11.68 14.50
CA ASP A 178 -4.55 -12.89 14.15
C ASP A 178 -3.06 -12.55 13.98
N ILE A 179 -2.74 -11.43 13.32
CA ILE A 179 -1.36 -10.95 13.17
C ILE A 179 -0.72 -10.68 14.54
N HIS A 180 -1.43 -10.06 15.48
CA HIS A 180 -0.90 -9.82 16.83
C HIS A 180 -0.54 -11.14 17.54
N ASP A 181 -1.41 -12.14 17.44
CA ASP A 181 -1.20 -13.45 18.07
C ASP A 181 -0.10 -14.25 17.38
N PHE A 182 -0.01 -14.21 16.05
CA PHE A 182 1.08 -14.81 15.29
C PHE A 182 2.42 -14.18 15.65
N MET A 183 2.51 -12.86 15.67
CA MET A 183 3.74 -12.14 16.05
C MET A 183 4.18 -12.48 17.46
N PHE A 184 3.27 -12.40 18.44
CA PHE A 184 3.59 -12.73 19.83
C PHE A 184 4.06 -14.18 19.97
N THR A 185 3.28 -15.13 19.42
CA THR A 185 3.62 -16.55 19.49
C THR A 185 4.96 -16.87 18.84
N PHE A 186 5.22 -16.30 17.65
CA PHE A 186 6.44 -16.54 16.92
C PHE A 186 7.67 -15.98 17.64
N PHE A 187 7.65 -14.71 18.04
CA PHE A 187 8.82 -14.07 18.67
C PHE A 187 9.01 -14.43 20.14
N THR A 188 8.00 -14.98 20.82
CA THR A 188 8.20 -15.63 22.12
C THR A 188 8.96 -16.96 21.97
N LYS A 189 8.66 -17.75 20.92
CA LYS A 189 9.36 -19.02 20.64
C LYS A 189 10.72 -18.84 19.97
N HIS A 190 10.86 -17.79 19.18
CA HIS A 190 12.06 -17.47 18.42
C HIS A 190 12.46 -15.99 18.66
N PRO A 191 13.01 -15.66 19.84
CA PRO A 191 13.35 -14.29 20.18
C PRO A 191 14.36 -13.68 19.20
N TRP A 192 14.12 -12.43 18.82
CA TRP A 192 15.12 -11.67 18.08
C TRP A 192 16.35 -11.45 18.98
N ARG A 193 17.55 -11.63 18.44
CA ARG A 193 18.80 -11.33 19.16
C ARG A 193 19.33 -9.95 18.77
N ASP A 194 19.58 -9.11 19.76
CA ASP A 194 20.19 -7.81 19.52
C ASP A 194 21.67 -7.94 19.10
N ARG A 195 22.30 -6.81 18.83
CA ARG A 195 23.72 -6.74 18.42
C ARG A 195 24.70 -7.31 19.45
N HIS A 196 24.27 -7.50 20.70
CA HIS A 196 25.06 -8.08 21.78
C HIS A 196 24.69 -9.55 22.05
N GLY A 197 23.86 -10.16 21.19
CA GLY A 197 23.39 -11.53 21.33
C GLY A 197 22.29 -11.71 22.39
N LYS A 198 21.81 -10.63 23.00
CA LYS A 198 20.75 -10.70 24.01
C LYS A 198 19.40 -10.91 23.33
N GLU A 199 18.64 -11.86 23.85
CA GLU A 199 17.29 -12.14 23.37
C GLU A 199 16.32 -11.05 23.80
N VAL A 200 15.59 -10.51 22.83
CA VAL A 200 14.57 -9.49 23.02
C VAL A 200 13.27 -10.17 23.44
N GLN A 201 12.80 -9.83 24.64
CA GLN A 201 11.51 -10.29 25.14
C GLN A 201 10.38 -9.41 24.58
N VAL A 202 9.51 -10.02 23.78
CA VAL A 202 8.32 -9.38 23.25
C VAL A 202 7.15 -9.52 24.22
N ALA A 203 6.18 -8.62 24.13
CA ALA A 203 4.93 -8.66 24.89
C ALA A 203 3.75 -8.54 23.94
N LYS A 204 2.55 -8.93 24.37
CA LYS A 204 1.33 -8.66 23.60
C LYS A 204 1.17 -7.16 23.37
N LEU A 205 0.81 -6.78 22.15
CA LEU A 205 0.57 -5.39 21.80
C LEU A 205 -0.66 -4.85 22.54
N THR A 206 -0.57 -3.61 23.00
CA THR A 206 -1.74 -2.92 23.57
C THR A 206 -2.73 -2.58 22.46
N ASN A 207 -3.96 -3.06 22.60
CA ASN A 207 -5.10 -2.68 21.76
C ASN A 207 -5.85 -1.50 22.39
N PHE A 208 -6.45 -0.67 21.56
CA PHE A 208 -7.23 0.49 22.01
C PHE A 208 -8.67 0.39 21.54
N SER A 209 -9.62 0.64 22.43
CA SER A 209 -11.05 0.68 22.11
C SER A 209 -11.44 1.94 21.32
N SER A 210 -10.63 3.00 21.39
CA SER A 210 -10.86 4.26 20.67
C SER A 210 -9.56 5.02 20.41
N MET A 211 -9.60 5.96 19.46
CA MET A 211 -8.49 6.89 19.22
C MET A 211 -8.19 7.81 20.40
N ALA A 212 -9.20 8.15 21.21
CA ALA A 212 -8.99 8.93 22.44
C ALA A 212 -8.12 8.17 23.44
N CYS A 213 -8.41 6.88 23.66
CA CYS A 213 -7.58 6.02 24.51
C CYS A 213 -6.15 5.89 23.98
N PHE A 214 -5.99 5.76 22.66
CA PHE A 214 -4.68 5.75 22.02
C PHE A 214 -3.91 7.06 22.27
N HIS A 215 -4.54 8.22 22.06
CA HIS A 215 -3.88 9.52 22.30
C HIS A 215 -3.47 9.73 23.75
N VAL A 216 -4.33 9.35 24.71
CA VAL A 216 -3.99 9.40 26.14
C VAL A 216 -2.80 8.51 26.44
N TYR A 217 -2.80 7.27 25.94
CA TYR A 217 -1.66 6.35 26.09
C TYR A 217 -0.37 6.95 25.50
N MET A 218 -0.44 7.51 24.29
CA MET A 218 0.70 8.12 23.62
C MET A 218 1.25 9.32 24.40
N ALA A 219 0.36 10.17 24.92
CA ALA A 219 0.74 11.32 25.72
C ALA A 219 1.49 10.89 26.99
N ILE A 220 0.93 9.92 27.72
CA ILE A 220 1.51 9.44 29.00
C ILE A 220 2.83 8.70 28.78
N ARG A 221 2.88 7.78 27.81
CA ARG A 221 4.03 6.86 27.65
C ARG A 221 5.17 7.45 26.83
N PHE A 222 4.91 8.40 25.95
CA PHE A 222 5.93 8.91 25.02
C PHE A 222 6.09 10.43 25.03
N GLN A 223 5.02 11.22 25.18
CA GLN A 223 5.16 12.68 25.11
C GLN A 223 5.60 13.31 26.43
N LEU A 224 5.00 12.92 27.56
CA LEU A 224 5.36 13.47 28.87
C LEU A 224 6.83 13.21 29.25
N PRO A 225 7.40 12.00 29.05
CA PRO A 225 8.81 11.75 29.36
C PRO A 225 9.81 12.54 28.52
N LEU A 226 9.40 13.10 27.38
CA LEU A 226 10.26 13.95 26.54
C LEU A 226 10.29 15.41 26.99
N LYS A 227 9.38 15.80 27.89
CA LYS A 227 9.26 17.17 28.41
C LYS A 227 9.97 17.36 29.76
N VAL A 228 10.57 16.31 30.30
CA VAL A 228 11.34 16.27 31.55
C VAL A 228 12.79 15.95 31.20
#